data_AF-A0A7W1JX64-F1
#
_entry.id   AF-A0A7W1JX64-F1
#
_cell.length_a   1.000
_cell.length_b   1.000
_cell.length_c   1.000
_cell.angle_alpha   90.00
_cell.angle_beta   90.00
_cell.angle_gamma   90.00
#
_symmetry.space_group_name_H-M   'P 1'
#
loop_
_entity.id
_entity.type
_entity.pdbx_description
1 polymer ?
#
loop_
_entity_poly.entity_id
_entity_poly.type
_entity_poly.pdbx_seq_one_letter_code
_entity_poly.pdbx_strand_id
1 'polypeptide(L)'
;MTTFFQAWRRRQAEQQAAEWMQEQEEARRAVQELPDVLREQVRRAVDTLLEGRDEEVAGALDDLDRALEAHPDLRDYFFRLRVVDDAVKFLK
;
A
#
# COMPACT_ATOMS: atom_id res chain seq x y z
N MET A 1 16.04 15.18 -30.82
CA MET A 1 15.09 14.14 -31.25
C MET A 1 15.08 13.04 -30.22
N THR A 2 13.99 12.90 -29.46
CA THR A 2 13.79 11.78 -28.54
C THR A 2 13.56 10.52 -29.36
N THR A 3 14.31 9.45 -29.08
CA THR A 3 14.11 8.19 -29.80
C THR A 3 12.84 7.50 -29.32
N PHE A 4 12.21 6.68 -30.18
CA PHE A 4 11.03 5.87 -29.83
C PHE A 4 11.22 5.10 -28.52
N PHE A 5 12.42 4.56 -28.30
CA PHE A 5 12.77 3.81 -27.09
C PHE A 5 12.77 4.66 -25.82
N GLN A 6 13.18 5.94 -25.89
CA GLN A 6 13.10 6.88 -24.77
C GLN A 6 11.66 7.30 -24.48
N ALA A 7 10.84 7.53 -25.52
CA ALA A 7 9.42 7.84 -25.38
C ALA A 7 8.63 6.66 -24.79
N TRP A 8 8.93 5.43 -25.20
CA TRP A 8 8.32 4.21 -24.66
C TRP A 8 8.68 3.99 -23.18
N ARG A 9 9.96 4.12 -22.80
CA ARG A 9 10.39 4.00 -21.40
C ARG A 9 9.75 5.05 -20.50
N ARG A 10 9.64 6.29 -20.99
CA ARG A 10 8.96 7.38 -20.29
C ARG A 10 7.47 7.07 -20.09
N ARG A 11 6.80 6.62 -21.15
CA ARG A 11 5.38 6.23 -21.07
C ARG A 11 5.13 5.05 -20.14
N GLN A 12 6.04 4.08 -20.11
CA GLN A 12 5.97 2.96 -19.17
C GLN A 12 6.19 3.42 -17.73
N ALA A 13 7.15 4.31 -17.47
CA ALA A 13 7.34 4.90 -16.15
C ALA A 13 6.15 5.75 -15.71
N GLU A 14 5.55 6.53 -16.63
CA GLU A 14 4.33 7.29 -16.38
C GLU A 14 3.12 6.38 -16.10
N GLN A 15 2.99 5.25 -16.81
CA GLN A 15 1.96 4.26 -16.55
C GLN A 15 2.15 3.57 -15.19
N GLN A 16 3.37 3.13 -14.88
CA GLN A 16 3.65 2.54 -13.57
C GLN A 16 3.43 3.53 -12.43
N ALA A 17 3.79 4.81 -12.61
CA ALA A 17 3.50 5.84 -11.62
C ALA A 17 1.99 6.10 -11.46
N ALA A 18 1.23 6.06 -12.56
CA ALA A 18 -0.23 6.22 -12.52
C ALA A 18 -0.92 5.02 -11.86
N GLU A 19 -0.49 3.79 -12.18
CA GLU A 19 -0.95 2.57 -11.51
C GLU A 19 -0.61 2.64 -10.03
N TRP A 20 0.62 2.99 -9.67
CA TRP A 20 1.04 3.17 -8.29
C TRP A 20 0.16 4.18 -7.55
N MET A 21 -0.10 5.35 -8.14
CA MET A 21 -0.99 6.36 -7.53
C MET A 21 -2.42 5.84 -7.31
N GLN A 22 -2.98 5.09 -8.25
CA GLN A 22 -4.31 4.50 -8.10
C GLN A 22 -4.36 3.51 -6.93
N GLU A 23 -3.33 2.68 -6.79
CA GLU A 23 -3.22 1.67 -5.72
C GLU A 23 -3.05 2.34 -4.34
N GLN A 24 -2.27 3.42 -4.26
CA GLN A 24 -2.17 4.22 -3.04
C GLN A 24 -3.52 4.84 -2.66
N GLU A 25 -4.27 5.33 -3.65
CA GLU A 25 -5.56 5.95 -3.42
C GLU A 25 -6.61 4.92 -2.98
N GLU A 26 -6.58 3.70 -3.54
CA GLU A 26 -7.41 2.58 -3.08
C GLU A 26 -7.13 2.23 -1.61
N ALA A 27 -5.86 2.09 -1.23
CA ALA A 27 -5.49 1.83 0.16
C ALA A 27 -5.94 2.95 1.10
N ARG A 28 -5.81 4.23 0.70
CA ARG A 28 -6.29 5.37 1.48
C ARG A 28 -7.81 5.41 1.60
N ARG A 29 -8.55 4.98 0.57
CA ARG A 29 -10.02 4.85 0.64
C ARG A 29 -10.45 3.72 1.57
N ALA A 30 -9.81 2.56 1.46
CA ALA A 30 -10.03 1.42 2.36
C ALA A 30 -9.90 1.83 3.84
N VAL A 31 -8.87 2.64 4.14
CA VAL A 31 -8.68 3.22 5.49
C VAL A 31 -9.86 4.11 5.90
N GLN A 32 -10.37 4.97 5.00
CA GLN A 32 -11.46 5.89 5.34
C GLN A 32 -12.78 5.17 5.66
N GLU A 33 -13.03 4.02 5.04
CA GLU A 33 -14.23 3.20 5.28
C GLU A 33 -14.19 2.46 6.63
N LEU A 34 -13.03 2.44 7.31
CA LEU A 34 -12.91 1.81 8.61
C LEU A 34 -13.66 2.57 9.72
N PRO A 35 -14.13 1.84 10.75
CA PRO A 35 -14.57 2.44 12.00
C PRO A 35 -13.48 3.30 12.64
N ASP A 36 -13.86 4.41 13.29
CA ASP A 36 -12.92 5.37 13.89
C ASP A 36 -11.90 4.72 14.84
N VAL A 37 -12.32 3.67 15.57
CA VAL A 37 -11.46 2.93 16.52
C VAL A 37 -10.29 2.22 15.83
N LEU A 38 -10.48 1.74 14.59
CA LEU A 38 -9.44 1.07 13.80
C LEU A 38 -8.74 2.03 12.84
N ARG A 39 -9.46 3.05 12.37
CA ARG A 39 -9.02 3.96 11.31
C ARG A 39 -7.66 4.56 11.61
N GLU A 40 -7.42 5.05 12.83
CA GLU A 40 -6.16 5.69 13.17
C GLU A 40 -4.97 4.72 13.15
N GLN A 41 -5.13 3.51 13.71
CA GLN A 41 -4.08 2.50 13.73
C GLN A 41 -3.77 1.99 12.31
N VAL A 42 -4.81 1.63 11.56
CA VAL A 42 -4.65 1.12 10.20
C VAL A 42 -4.13 2.21 9.26
N ARG A 43 -4.56 3.47 9.43
CA ARG A 43 -4.01 4.61 8.67
C ARG A 43 -2.51 4.73 8.85
N ARG A 44 -2.01 4.70 10.10
CA ARG A 44 -0.57 4.82 10.37
C ARG A 44 0.22 3.71 9.72
N ALA A 45 -0.25 2.46 9.86
CA ALA A 45 0.40 1.32 9.23
C ALA A 45 0.45 1.48 7.70
N VAL A 46 -0.67 1.84 7.07
CA VAL A 46 -0.73 2.05 5.62
C VAL A 46 0.15 3.23 5.18
N ASP A 47 0.15 4.34 5.90
CA ASP A 47 1.01 5.49 5.59
C ASP A 47 2.50 5.10 5.69
N THR A 48 2.90 4.30 6.69
CA THR A 48 4.26 3.76 6.79
C THR A 48 4.60 2.80 5.64
N LEU A 49 3.65 1.99 5.16
CA LEU A 49 3.86 1.14 3.98
C LEU A 49 4.00 1.96 2.68
N LEU A 50 3.38 3.12 2.61
CA LEU A 50 3.38 3.98 1.42
C LEU A 50 4.57 4.95 1.36
N GLU A 51 4.97 5.49 2.51
CA GLU A 51 5.90 6.63 2.62
C GLU A 51 7.05 6.39 3.61
N GLY A 52 6.98 5.32 4.41
CA GLY A 52 7.98 4.96 5.40
C GLY A 52 9.24 4.35 4.78
N ARG A 53 10.24 4.13 5.63
CA ARG A 53 11.52 3.52 5.22
C ARG A 53 11.37 2.00 5.15
N ASP A 54 12.19 1.35 4.32
CA ASP A 54 12.21 -0.12 4.18
C ASP A 54 12.34 -0.86 5.52
N GLU A 55 13.07 -0.29 6.49
CA GLU A 55 13.25 -0.83 7.84
C GLU A 55 11.97 -0.83 8.69
N GLU A 56 11.00 0.02 8.35
CA GLU A 56 9.73 0.17 9.07
C GLU A 56 8.64 -0.75 8.51
N VAL A 57 8.83 -1.31 7.30
CA VAL A 57 7.83 -2.14 6.59
C VAL A 57 7.39 -3.34 7.42
N ALA A 58 8.33 -4.03 8.07
CA ALA A 58 8.00 -5.18 8.91
C ALA A 58 7.15 -4.79 10.14
N GLY A 59 7.49 -3.66 10.78
CA GLY A 59 6.70 -3.14 11.90
C GLY A 59 5.32 -2.69 11.48
N ALA A 60 5.21 -2.01 10.33
CA ALA A 60 3.93 -1.56 9.79
C ALA A 60 3.00 -2.73 9.43
N LEU A 61 3.54 -3.83 8.88
CA LEU A 61 2.75 -5.03 8.62
C LEU A 61 2.27 -5.70 9.91
N ASP A 62 3.10 -5.77 10.95
CA ASP A 62 2.70 -6.33 12.26
C ASP A 62 1.64 -5.46 12.94
N ASP A 63 1.82 -4.13 12.90
CA ASP A 63 0.84 -3.17 13.42
C ASP A 63 -0.49 -3.26 12.68
N LEU A 64 -0.46 -3.42 11.34
CA LEU A 64 -1.65 -3.64 10.52
C LEU A 64 -2.35 -4.96 10.89
N ASP A 65 -1.57 -6.03 11.02
CA ASP A 65 -2.07 -7.37 11.36
C ASP A 65 -2.78 -7.37 12.71
N ARG A 66 -2.15 -6.73 13.71
CA ARG A 66 -2.67 -6.61 15.06
C ARG A 66 -3.89 -5.71 15.15
N ALA A 67 -3.92 -4.60 14.41
CA ALA A 67 -5.08 -3.70 14.37
C ALA A 67 -6.32 -4.41 13.79
N LEU A 68 -6.12 -5.35 12.87
CA LEU A 68 -7.18 -6.09 12.19
C LEU A 68 -7.40 -7.50 12.76
N GLU A 69 -6.72 -7.89 13.83
CA GLU A 69 -6.79 -9.23 14.42
C GLU A 69 -8.23 -9.62 14.80
N ALA A 70 -8.97 -8.67 15.37
CA ALA A 70 -10.38 -8.86 15.76
C ALA A 70 -11.35 -8.87 14.56
N HIS A 71 -10.87 -8.55 13.35
CA HIS A 71 -11.65 -8.38 12.13
C HIS A 71 -11.03 -9.14 10.96
N PRO A 72 -11.12 -10.48 10.94
CA PRO A 72 -10.47 -11.31 9.93
C PRO A 72 -10.90 -10.97 8.50
N ASP A 73 -12.15 -10.57 8.27
CA ASP A 73 -12.62 -10.14 6.95
C ASP A 73 -11.93 -8.85 6.47
N LEU A 74 -11.70 -7.90 7.39
CA LEU A 74 -10.98 -6.66 7.09
C LEU A 74 -9.49 -6.94 6.88
N ARG A 75 -8.90 -7.82 7.71
CA ARG A 75 -7.53 -8.28 7.54
C ARG A 75 -7.30 -8.88 6.16
N ASP A 76 -8.13 -9.84 5.76
CA ASP A 76 -8.05 -10.47 4.45
C ASP A 76 -8.22 -9.47 3.32
N TYR A 77 -9.10 -8.48 3.49
CA TYR A 77 -9.27 -7.39 2.52
C TYR A 77 -8.01 -6.53 2.40
N PHE A 78 -7.45 -6.07 3.52
CA PHE A 78 -6.24 -5.23 3.52
C PHE A 78 -5.01 -5.98 3.00
N PHE A 79 -4.84 -7.26 3.34
CA PHE A 79 -3.72 -8.07 2.83
C PHE A 79 -3.85 -8.45 1.35
N ARG A 80 -5.01 -8.20 0.73
CA ARG A 80 -5.19 -8.28 -0.73
C ARG A 80 -4.93 -6.97 -1.45
N LEU A 81 -4.83 -5.85 -0.73
CA LEU A 81 -4.41 -4.59 -1.33
C LEU A 81 -2.98 -4.75 -1.82
N ARG A 82 -2.72 -4.28 -3.04
CA ARG A 82 -1.43 -4.47 -3.69
C ARG A 82 -0.27 -3.90 -2.90
N VAL A 83 -0.45 -2.75 -2.24
CA VAL A 83 0.58 -2.16 -1.37
C VAL A 83 0.99 -3.10 -0.23
N VAL A 84 0.04 -3.82 0.36
CA VAL A 84 0.30 -4.74 1.47
C VAL A 84 0.89 -6.04 0.94
N ASP A 85 0.36 -6.58 -0.16
CA ASP A 85 0.90 -7.78 -0.81
C ASP A 85 2.34 -7.58 -1.30
N ASP A 86 2.65 -6.42 -1.89
CA ASP A 86 4.01 -6.06 -2.32
C ASP A 86 4.94 -5.89 -1.13
N ALA A 87 4.49 -5.28 -0.02
CA ALA A 87 5.26 -5.20 1.22
C ALA A 87 5.54 -6.59 1.84
N VAL A 88 4.55 -7.50 1.82
CA VAL A 88 4.74 -8.89 2.27
C VAL A 88 5.73 -9.63 1.38
N LYS A 89 5.70 -9.40 0.06
CA LYS A 89 6.67 -9.97 -0.88
C LYS A 89 8.07 -9.40 -0.71
N PHE A 90 8.19 -8.11 -0.37
CA PHE A 90 9.47 -7.45 -0.12
C PHE A 90 10.24 -8.07 1.05
N LEU A 91 9.54 -8.58 2.07
CA LEU A 91 10.15 -9.21 3.24
C LEU A 91 10.48 -10.71 3.09
N LYS A 92 10.14 -11.33 1.94
CA LYS A 92 10.42 -12.73 1.65
C LYS A 92 11.70 -12.90 0.82
#